data_AF-A0A8T4MNF4-F1
#
_entry.id   AF-A0A8T4MNF4-F1
#
_cell.length_a   1.000
_cell.length_b   1.000
_cell.length_c   1.000
_cell.angle_alpha   90.00
_cell.angle_beta   90.00
_cell.angle_gamma   90.00
#
_symmetry.space_group_name_H-M   'P 1'
#
loop_
_entity.id
_entity.type
_entity.pdbx_description
1 polymer ?
#
loop_
_entity_poly.entity_id
_entity_poly.type
_entity_poly.pdbx_seq_one_letter_code
_entity_poly.pdbx_strand_id
1 'polypeptide(L)' 'MNGKGEDKRAKLIGVYAKVPDSLRDDIVVIVDKEPYTWTTAYLEVKGDTELGKKILKALEDIGII' A
#
# COMPACT_ATOMS: atom_id res chain seq x y z
N MET A 1 5.22 -20.86 -7.16
CA MET A 1 5.31 -19.64 -7.99
C MET A 1 4.36 -18.61 -7.40
N ASN A 2 4.86 -17.62 -6.65
CA ASN A 2 4.06 -16.56 -6.01
C ASN A 2 4.19 -15.22 -6.77
N GLY A 3 4.07 -15.22 -8.10
CA GLY A 3 4.40 -14.03 -8.91
C GLY A 3 3.49 -12.81 -8.68
N LYS A 4 2.17 -13.01 -8.55
CA LYS A 4 1.20 -11.89 -8.58
C LYS A 4 1.22 -11.00 -7.32
N GLY A 5 1.59 -11.55 -6.16
CA GLY A 5 1.64 -10.81 -4.89
C GLY A 5 2.93 -10.00 -4.72
N GLU A 6 4.05 -10.56 -5.16
CA GLU A 6 5.35 -9.88 -5.20
C GLU A 6 5.32 -8.69 -6.15
N ASP A 7 4.67 -8.82 -7.31
CA ASP A 7 4.52 -7.73 -8.28
C ASP A 7 3.78 -6.51 -7.68
N LYS A 8 2.69 -6.75 -6.94
CA LYS A 8 1.90 -5.66 -6.31
C LYS A 8 2.67 -4.93 -5.22
N ARG A 9 3.44 -5.69 -4.42
CA ARG A 9 4.34 -5.12 -3.41
C ARG A 9 5.37 -4.22 -4.04
N ALA A 10 6.04 -4.70 -5.08
CA ALA A 10 7.05 -3.92 -5.81
C ALA A 10 6.44 -2.64 -6.41
N LYS A 11 5.23 -2.71 -6.97
CA LYS A 11 4.50 -1.54 -7.47
C LYS A 11 4.23 -0.51 -6.38
N LEU A 12 3.69 -0.91 -5.23
CA LEU A 12 3.43 0.03 -4.14
C LEU A 12 4.72 0.70 -3.66
N ILE A 13 5.79 -0.08 -3.48
CA ILE A 13 7.11 0.46 -3.08
C ILE A 13 7.61 1.47 -4.13
N GLY A 14 7.43 1.18 -5.41
CA GLY A 14 7.80 2.07 -6.51
C GLY A 14 6.97 3.35 -6.57
N VAL A 15 5.68 3.30 -6.23
CA VAL A 15 4.81 4.50 -6.10
C VAL A 15 5.24 5.30 -4.88
N TYR A 16 5.38 4.66 -3.72
CA TYR A 16 5.78 5.31 -2.47
C TYR A 16 7.11 6.05 -2.57
N ALA A 17 8.09 5.49 -3.28
CA ALA A 17 9.38 6.14 -3.53
C ALA A 17 9.26 7.47 -4.32
N LYS A 18 8.15 7.68 -5.03
CA LYS A 18 7.86 8.91 -5.79
C LYS A 18 6.95 9.88 -5.03
N VAL A 19 6.35 9.45 -3.92
CA VAL A 19 5.51 10.33 -3.08
C VAL A 19 6.42 11.31 -2.33
N PRO A 20 6.23 12.63 -2.50
CA PRO A 20 6.94 13.65 -1.73
C PRO A 20 6.76 13.44 -0.23
N ASP A 21 7.81 13.73 0.56
CA ASP A 21 7.77 13.52 2.02
C ASP A 21 6.56 14.21 2.68
N SER A 22 6.20 15.42 2.21
CA SER A 22 5.05 16.18 2.74
C SER A 22 3.69 15.51 2.53
N LEU A 23 3.57 14.56 1.59
CA LEU A 23 2.33 13.85 1.29
C LEU A 23 2.29 12.44 1.89
N ARG A 24 3.37 11.99 2.56
CA ARG A 24 3.43 10.63 3.09
C ARG A 24 2.49 10.38 4.26
N ASP A 25 2.09 11.44 4.95
CA ASP A 25 1.13 11.40 6.04
C ASP A 25 -0.32 11.59 5.58
N ASP A 26 -0.54 11.80 4.27
CA ASP A 26 -1.89 11.87 3.71
C ASP A 26 -2.51 10.47 3.57
N ILE A 27 -3.83 10.42 3.75
CA ILE A 27 -4.63 9.19 3.61
C ILE A 27 -4.64 8.74 2.15
N VAL A 28 -4.30 7.47 1.91
CA VAL A 28 -4.32 6.85 0.58
C VAL A 28 -5.45 5.85 0.40
N VAL A 29 -5.87 5.17 1.47
CA VAL A 29 -6.88 4.11 1.38
C VAL A 29 -7.65 3.97 2.69
N ILE A 30 -8.88 3.47 2.60
CA ILE A 30 -9.70 3.07 3.74
C ILE A 30 -9.86 1.56 3.70
N VAL A 31 -9.49 0.87 4.77
CA VAL A 31 -9.66 -0.58 4.94
C VAL A 31 -10.40 -0.81 6.25
N ASP A 32 -11.44 -1.67 6.23
CA ASP A 32 -12.24 -1.97 7.42
C ASP A 32 -12.80 -0.73 8.16
N LYS A 33 -13.11 0.34 7.41
CA LYS A 33 -13.57 1.67 7.89
C LYS A 33 -12.49 2.51 8.59
N GLU A 34 -11.24 2.08 8.58
CA GLU A 34 -10.11 2.86 9.09
C GLU A 34 -9.29 3.47 7.95
N PRO A 35 -8.93 4.75 8.02
CA PRO A 35 -8.06 5.38 7.03
C PRO A 35 -6.59 5.06 7.29
N TYR A 36 -5.83 4.83 6.23
CA TYR A 36 -4.39 4.56 6.28
C TYR A 36 -3.63 5.52 5.36
N THR A 37 -2.49 5.99 5.86
CA THR A 37 -1.60 6.92 5.12
C THR A 37 -0.67 6.17 4.18
N TRP A 38 0.02 6.89 3.29
CA TRP A 38 1.10 6.32 2.47
C TRP A 38 2.18 5.64 3.32
N THR A 39 2.62 6.29 4.41
CA THR A 39 3.61 5.74 5.34
C THR A 39 3.13 4.42 5.93
N THR A 40 1.91 4.39 6.49
CA THR A 40 1.39 3.16 7.11
C THR A 40 1.20 2.06 6.08
N ALA A 41 0.65 2.37 4.90
CA ALA A 41 0.53 1.41 3.81
C ALA A 41 1.89 0.80 3.43
N TYR A 42 2.94 1.62 3.30
CA TYR A 42 4.29 1.13 3.02
C TYR A 42 4.84 0.22 4.11
N LEU A 43 4.70 0.61 5.38
CA LEU A 43 5.23 -0.17 6.52
C LEU A 43 4.53 -1.53 6.66
N GLU A 44 3.20 -1.54 6.61
CA GLU A 44 2.38 -2.75 6.71
C GLU A 44 2.65 -3.71 5.54
N VAL A 45 2.73 -3.16 4.32
CA VAL A 45 3.08 -3.97 3.15
C VAL A 45 4.49 -4.49 3.27
N LYS A 46 5.49 -3.66 3.57
CA LYS A 46 6.88 -4.11 3.74
C LYS A 46 7.03 -5.18 4.82
N GLY A 47 6.26 -5.10 5.91
CA GLY A 47 6.24 -6.06 7.00
C GLY A 47 5.49 -7.37 6.70
N ASP A 48 4.87 -7.51 5.53
CA ASP A 48 4.04 -8.66 5.15
C ASP A 48 2.92 -8.99 6.15
N THR A 49 2.31 -7.94 6.72
CA THR A 49 1.22 -8.09 7.69
C THR A 49 -0.09 -8.44 6.99
N GLU A 50 -1.04 -8.98 7.75
CA GLU A 50 -2.41 -9.21 7.25
C GLU A 50 -3.10 -7.90 6.83
N LEU A 51 -2.85 -6.81 7.56
CA LEU A 51 -3.31 -5.47 7.17
C LEU A 51 -2.66 -5.04 5.85
N GLY A 52 -1.35 -5.25 5.66
CA GLY A 52 -0.65 -4.98 4.42
C GLY A 52 -1.25 -5.72 3.22
N LYS A 53 -1.66 -6.98 3.40
CA LYS A 53 -2.35 -7.75 2.35
C LYS A 53 -3.71 -7.14 1.99
N LYS A 54 -4.48 -6.68 2.98
CA LYS A 54 -5.75 -5.98 2.76
C LYS A 54 -5.55 -4.64 2.06
N ILE A 55 -4.53 -3.88 2.46
CA ILE A 55 -4.15 -2.60 1.84
C ILE A 55 -3.78 -2.80 0.37
N LEU A 56 -2.94 -3.78 0.04
CA LEU A 56 -2.59 -4.09 -1.36
C LEU A 56 -3.82 -4.39 -2.19
N LYS A 57 -4.75 -5.19 -1.65
CA LYS A 57 -5.99 -5.51 -2.33
C LYS A 57 -6.85 -4.26 -2.54
N ALA A 58 -7.01 -3.42 -1.52
CA ALA A 58 -7.80 -2.20 -1.64
C ALA A 58 -7.18 -1.22 -2.66
N LEU A 59 -5.85 -1.07 -2.68
CA LEU A 59 -5.14 -0.22 -3.64
C LEU A 59 -5.25 -0.73 -5.09
N GLU A 60 -5.24 -2.06 -5.29
CA GLU A 60 -5.53 -2.68 -6.60
C GLU A 60 -6.98 -2.43 -7.02
N ASP A 61 -7.93 -2.63 -6.10
CA ASP A 61 -9.37 -2.51 -6.37
C ASP A 61 -9.74 -1.06 -6.78
N ILE A 62 -8.99 -0.04 -6.34
CA ILE A 62 -9.15 1.37 -6.75
C ILE A 62 -8.19 1.83 -7.86
N GLY A 63 -7.34 0.94 -8.38
CA GLY A 63 -6.47 1.20 -9.53
C GLY A 63 -5.25 2.09 -9.27
N ILE A 64 -4.78 2.19 -8.02
CA ILE A 64 -3.50 2.88 -7.71
C ILE A 64 -2.29 2.00 -8.05
N ILE A 65 -2.42 0.67 -7.96
CA ILE A 65 -1.37 -0.31 -8.28
C ILE A 65 -1.87 -1.46 -9.17
#